data_AF-A0A244CL84-F1
#
_entry.id   AF-A0A244CL84-F1
#
_cell.length_a   1.000
_cell.length_b   1.000
_cell.length_c   1.000
_cell.angle_alpha   90.00
_cell.angle_beta   90.00
_cell.angle_gamma   90.00
#
_symmetry.space_group_name_H-M   'P 1'
#
loop_
_entity.id
_entity.type
_entity.pdbx_description
1 polymer ?
#
loop_
_entity_poly.entity_id
_entity_poly.type
_entity_poly.pdbx_seq_one_letter_code
_entity_poly.pdbx_strand_id
1 'polypeptide(L)'
;MSICSKAILAAILLNGTVQITQEPIGSTIFPIVKFSISNVKAMEDEFLDGDETPCEDSKITSDSQFSHCESDVLFKVSQLHQNVCMNQVNGSFNVKVTVGNEIIKGTIGGQLSMKSYDLCKNQLDYERDTFLSRCSVARANYISKNCK
;
A
#
# COMPACT_ATOMS: atom_id res chain seq x y z
N MET A 1 10.93 -6.21 -3.98
CA MET A 1 11.36 -5.08 -3.12
C MET A 1 12.66 -5.43 -2.45
N SER A 2 13.69 -4.60 -2.61
CA SER A 2 15.02 -4.80 -2.02
C SER A 2 14.96 -4.75 -0.49
N ILE A 3 15.77 -5.57 0.18
CA ILE A 3 15.89 -5.66 1.65
C ILE A 3 16.21 -4.28 2.26
N CYS A 4 16.95 -3.44 1.53
CA CYS A 4 17.29 -2.08 1.97
C CYS A 4 16.08 -1.17 2.14
N SER A 5 15.05 -1.31 1.30
CA SER A 5 13.85 -0.47 1.37
C SER A 5 13.00 -0.75 2.61
N LYS A 6 13.00 -2.00 3.09
CA LYS A 6 12.29 -2.40 4.32
C LYS A 6 12.98 -1.88 5.58
N ALA A 7 14.31 -1.89 5.59
CA ALA A 7 15.10 -1.42 6.73
C ALA A 7 14.98 0.10 6.94
N ILE A 8 14.92 0.88 5.86
CA ILE A 8 14.72 2.33 5.94
C ILE A 8 13.34 2.67 6.49
N LEU A 9 12.29 1.96 6.03
CA LEU A 9 10.93 2.18 6.50
C LEU A 9 10.79 1.85 8.00
N ALA A 10 11.44 0.78 8.47
CA ALA A 10 11.45 0.42 9.89
C ALA A 10 12.20 1.44 10.76
N ALA A 11 13.30 2.05 10.27
CA ALA A 11 14.05 3.05 11.03
C ALA A 11 13.28 4.38 11.19
N ILE A 12 12.52 4.79 10.17
CA ILE A 12 11.68 6.00 10.23
C ILE A 12 10.52 5.81 11.21
N LEU A 13 9.93 4.60 11.26
CA LEU A 13 8.81 4.28 12.16
C LEU A 13 9.19 4.26 13.65
N LEU A 14 10.49 4.15 13.99
CA LEU A 14 10.98 4.04 15.36
C LEU A 14 11.70 5.30 15.88
N ASN A 15 11.50 6.47 15.26
CA ASN A 15 12.23 7.71 15.58
C ASN A 15 13.76 7.54 15.53
N GLY A 16 14.26 6.61 14.72
CA GLY A 16 15.69 6.39 14.53
C GLY A 16 16.28 7.35 13.50
N THR A 17 17.48 7.88 13.76
CA THR A 17 18.25 8.63 12.76
C THR A 17 19.04 7.68 11.88
N VAL A 18 18.86 7.75 10.57
CA VAL A 18 19.68 7.03 9.58
C VAL A 18 20.86 7.90 9.19
N GLN A 19 22.08 7.52 9.55
CA GLN A 19 23.30 8.12 9.02
C GLN A 19 23.84 7.29 7.86
N ILE A 20 23.84 7.87 6.66
CA ILE A 20 24.45 7.26 5.48
C ILE A 20 25.86 7.81 5.36
N THR A 21 26.87 7.03 5.76
CA THR A 21 28.26 7.36 5.51
C THR A 21 28.60 6.95 4.08
N GLN A 22 28.75 7.92 3.18
CA GLN A 22 29.28 7.66 1.85
C GLN A 22 30.79 7.45 1.95
N GLU A 23 31.28 6.28 1.53
CA GLU A 23 32.72 6.07 1.33
C GLU A 23 33.20 6.74 0.04
N PRO A 24 34.47 7.17 -0.02
CA PRO A 24 35.03 7.83 -1.19
C PRO A 24 35.02 6.92 -2.42
N ILE A 25 34.80 7.57 -3.57
CA ILE A 25 34.68 6.95 -4.89
C ILE A 25 35.97 6.16 -5.20
N GLY A 26 35.87 4.82 -5.26
CA GLY A 26 36.98 3.90 -5.55
C GLY A 26 37.10 2.69 -4.63
N SER A 27 36.32 2.63 -3.54
CA SER A 27 36.24 1.49 -2.62
C SER A 27 35.43 0.32 -3.23
N THR A 28 35.98 -0.90 -3.26
CA THR A 28 35.29 -2.15 -3.62
C THR A 28 34.44 -2.72 -2.48
N ILE A 29 34.27 -1.96 -1.39
CA ILE A 29 33.51 -2.37 -0.22
C ILE A 29 32.08 -1.82 -0.36
N PHE A 30 31.09 -2.70 -0.31
CA PHE A 30 29.68 -2.30 -0.30
C PHE A 30 29.41 -1.35 0.88
N PRO A 31 28.63 -0.28 0.70
CA PRO A 31 28.36 0.69 1.76
C PRO A 31 27.76 -0.01 2.98
N ILE A 32 28.46 0.06 4.11
CA ILE A 32 27.98 -0.47 5.38
C ILE A 32 26.98 0.54 5.96
N VAL A 33 25.70 0.21 5.91
CA VAL A 33 24.67 0.99 6.59
C VAL A 33 24.70 0.65 8.08
N LYS A 34 25.19 1.56 8.92
CA LYS A 34 25.09 1.44 10.37
C LYS A 34 23.77 2.04 10.85
N PHE A 35 22.94 1.21 11.45
CA PHE A 35 21.74 1.64 12.15
C PHE A 35 22.10 1.88 13.62
N SER A 36 22.10 3.13 14.05
CA SER A 36 22.17 3.47 15.47
C SER A 36 20.74 3.65 15.97
N ILE A 37 20.22 2.61 16.61
CA ILE A 37 18.94 2.68 17.32
C ILE A 37 19.26 3.27 18.69
N SER A 38 18.81 4.50 18.95
CA SER A 38 18.85 5.04 20.31
C SER A 38 17.99 4.10 21.17
N ASN A 39 18.58 3.53 22.23
CA ASN A 39 17.89 2.66 23.17
C ASN A 39 16.68 3.39 23.77
N VAL A 40 15.50 3.22 23.16
CA VAL A 40 14.23 3.50 23.82
C VAL A 40 14.09 2.39 24.85
N LYS A 41 14.33 2.73 26.12
CA LYS A 41 13.89 1.87 27.23
C LYS A 41 12.40 1.64 27.01
N ALA A 42 12.01 0.42 26.67
CA ALA A 42 10.64 -0.02 26.85
C ALA A 42 10.36 0.10 28.36
N MET A 43 9.67 1.18 28.75
CA MET A 43 8.91 1.15 30.00
C MET A 43 7.73 0.24 29.69
N GLU A 44 7.85 -1.00 30.14
CA GLU A 44 6.70 -1.88 30.37
C GLU A 44 5.91 -1.26 31.52
N ASP A 45 5.10 -0.24 31.24
CA ASP A 45 4.06 0.16 32.17
C ASP A 45 2.89 -0.80 31.94
N GLU A 46 2.61 -1.59 32.97
CA GLU A 46 1.43 -2.44 33.13
C GLU A 46 0.16 -1.62 32.88
N PHE A 47 -0.44 -1.76 31.70
CA PHE A 47 -1.85 -1.46 31.49
C PHE A 47 -2.53 -2.70 30.90
N LEU A 48 -2.97 -3.56 31.82
CA LEU A 48 -3.98 -4.58 31.56
C LEU A 48 -5.33 -3.89 31.32
N ASP A 49 -5.61 -3.50 30.08
CA ASP A 49 -6.99 -3.32 29.59
C ASP A 49 -7.21 -4.29 28.42
N GLY A 50 -7.71 -5.48 28.77
CA GLY A 50 -7.82 -6.66 27.90
C GLY A 50 -8.83 -6.58 26.75
N ASP A 51 -9.30 -5.38 26.39
CA ASP A 51 -10.30 -5.14 25.33
C ASP A 51 -9.79 -4.22 24.19
N GLU A 52 -8.66 -3.53 24.33
CA GLU A 52 -8.15 -2.64 23.26
C GLU A 52 -7.32 -3.37 22.19
N THR A 53 -6.63 -4.45 22.57
CA THR A 53 -5.76 -5.24 21.68
C THR A 53 -6.48 -5.80 20.44
N PRO A 54 -7.70 -6.37 20.53
CA PRO A 54 -8.42 -6.87 19.36
C PRO A 54 -8.83 -5.79 18.35
N CYS A 55 -9.13 -4.57 18.84
CA CYS A 55 -9.45 -3.44 17.99
C CYS A 55 -8.20 -2.91 17.29
N GLU A 56 -7.09 -2.76 18.01
CA GLU A 56 -5.79 -2.35 17.49
C GLU A 56 -5.33 -3.31 16.37
N ASP A 57 -5.40 -4.61 16.63
CA ASP A 57 -5.06 -5.67 15.66
C ASP A 57 -5.97 -5.66 14.43
N SER A 58 -7.27 -5.38 14.63
CA SER A 58 -8.24 -5.25 13.54
C SER A 58 -7.94 -4.05 12.64
N LYS A 59 -7.55 -2.91 13.23
CA LYS A 59 -7.11 -1.71 12.48
C LYS A 59 -5.85 -2.02 11.68
N ILE A 60 -4.80 -2.54 12.31
CA ILE A 60 -3.52 -2.85 11.65
C ILE A 60 -3.73 -3.82 10.47
N THR A 61 -4.52 -4.87 10.69
CA THR A 61 -4.80 -5.88 9.65
C THR A 61 -5.55 -5.25 8.48
N SER A 62 -6.61 -4.49 8.76
CA SER A 62 -7.45 -3.87 7.73
C SER A 62 -6.70 -2.79 6.94
N ASP A 63 -5.84 -2.02 7.61
CA ASP A 63 -5.01 -0.98 7.01
C ASP A 63 -3.98 -1.59 6.05
N SER A 64 -3.33 -2.68 6.46
CA SER A 64 -2.41 -3.43 5.61
C SER A 64 -3.11 -4.00 4.37
N GLN A 65 -4.31 -4.56 4.54
CA GLN A 65 -5.10 -5.10 3.43
C GLN A 65 -5.62 -4.01 2.49
N PHE A 66 -6.04 -2.86 3.02
CA PHE A 66 -6.41 -1.69 2.23
C PHE A 66 -5.21 -1.18 1.40
N SER A 67 -4.04 -1.08 2.01
CA SER A 67 -2.81 -0.65 1.34
C SER A 67 -2.42 -1.62 0.21
N HIS A 68 -2.64 -2.93 0.41
CA HIS A 68 -2.47 -3.92 -0.66
C HIS A 68 -3.49 -3.75 -1.79
N CYS A 69 -4.78 -3.51 -1.47
CA CYS A 69 -5.78 -3.19 -2.47
C CYS A 69 -5.36 -1.95 -3.28
N GLU A 70 -4.98 -0.88 -2.60
CA GLU A 70 -4.59 0.37 -3.24
C GLU A 70 -3.41 0.17 -4.20
N SER A 71 -2.35 -0.47 -3.72
CA SER A 71 -1.16 -0.76 -4.51
C SER A 71 -1.45 -1.61 -5.75
N ASP A 72 -2.22 -2.71 -5.61
CA ASP A 72 -2.55 -3.58 -6.74
C ASP A 72 -3.42 -2.85 -7.77
N VAL A 73 -4.46 -2.13 -7.32
CA VAL A 73 -5.32 -1.36 -8.23
C VAL A 73 -4.53 -0.29 -8.98
N LEU A 74 -3.69 0.48 -8.29
CA LEU A 74 -2.85 1.51 -8.92
C LEU A 74 -1.88 0.90 -9.93
N PHE A 75 -1.26 -0.22 -9.59
CA PHE A 75 -0.37 -0.94 -10.48
C PHE A 75 -1.10 -1.41 -11.75
N LYS A 76 -2.25 -2.08 -11.62
CA LYS A 76 -3.05 -2.56 -12.76
C LYS A 76 -3.55 -1.41 -13.63
N VAL A 77 -4.01 -0.32 -13.02
CA VAL A 77 -4.46 0.87 -13.74
C VAL A 77 -3.31 1.52 -14.51
N SER A 78 -2.10 1.59 -13.94
CA SER A 78 -0.93 2.09 -14.66
C SER A 78 -0.57 1.24 -15.88
N GLN A 79 -0.74 -0.08 -15.79
CA GLN A 79 -0.54 -0.99 -16.93
C GLN A 79 -1.61 -0.76 -18.01
N LEU A 80 -2.87 -0.53 -17.63
CA LEU A 80 -3.93 -0.19 -18.59
C LEU A 80 -3.72 1.19 -19.21
N HIS A 81 -3.20 2.16 -18.48
CA HIS A 81 -2.82 3.47 -19.03
C HIS A 81 -1.82 3.33 -20.16
N GLN A 82 -0.75 2.56 -19.95
CA GLN A 82 0.26 2.33 -20.99
C GLN A 82 -0.31 1.50 -22.15
N ASN A 83 -0.98 0.38 -21.86
CA ASN A 83 -1.37 -0.57 -22.89
C ASN A 83 -2.63 -0.14 -23.66
N VAL A 84 -3.63 0.37 -22.97
CA VAL A 84 -4.91 0.75 -23.58
C VAL A 84 -4.92 2.20 -24.02
N CYS A 85 -4.55 3.14 -23.15
CA CYS A 85 -4.69 4.55 -23.49
C CYS A 85 -3.56 5.07 -24.38
N MET A 86 -2.31 4.67 -24.14
CA MET A 86 -1.19 5.09 -25.00
C MET A 86 -1.05 4.21 -26.24
N ASN A 87 -1.01 2.89 -26.08
CA ASN A 87 -0.77 1.97 -27.20
C ASN A 87 -2.05 1.59 -27.96
N GLN A 88 -3.22 2.04 -27.52
CA GLN A 88 -4.52 1.77 -28.16
C GLN A 88 -4.83 0.27 -28.33
N VAL A 89 -4.37 -0.56 -27.39
CA VAL A 89 -4.64 -1.99 -27.35
C VAL A 89 -5.73 -2.27 -26.33
N ASN A 90 -6.85 -2.87 -26.76
CA ASN A 90 -7.90 -3.29 -25.85
C ASN A 90 -7.35 -4.20 -24.73
N GLY A 91 -7.71 -3.93 -23.49
CA GLY A 91 -7.25 -4.69 -22.34
C GLY A 91 -8.12 -4.42 -21.12
N SER A 92 -8.25 -5.43 -20.26
CA SER A 92 -8.89 -5.29 -18.96
C SER A 92 -8.25 -6.22 -17.94
N PHE A 93 -8.40 -5.90 -16.67
CA PHE A 93 -7.95 -6.73 -15.57
C PHE A 93 -9.12 -7.06 -14.64
N ASN A 94 -9.22 -8.33 -14.27
CA ASN A 94 -10.07 -8.75 -13.17
C ASN A 94 -9.29 -8.60 -11.87
N VAL A 95 -9.80 -7.79 -10.96
CA VAL A 95 -9.20 -7.57 -9.64
C VAL A 95 -10.07 -8.28 -8.61
N LYS A 96 -9.43 -9.03 -7.73
CA LYS A 96 -10.06 -9.69 -6.58
C LYS A 96 -9.14 -9.54 -5.38
N VAL A 97 -9.58 -8.75 -4.41
CA VAL A 97 -8.83 -8.44 -3.18
C VAL A 97 -9.70 -8.68 -1.97
N THR A 98 -9.08 -8.99 -0.83
CA THR A 98 -9.77 -9.16 0.45
C THR A 98 -9.37 -8.01 1.36
N VAL A 99 -10.36 -7.31 1.92
CA VAL A 99 -10.16 -6.23 2.90
C VAL A 99 -11.08 -6.49 4.09
N GLY A 100 -10.50 -6.65 5.28
CA GLY A 100 -11.16 -7.23 6.44
C GLY A 100 -11.69 -8.62 6.13
N ASN A 101 -13.01 -8.78 6.25
CA ASN A 101 -13.74 -10.01 5.92
C ASN A 101 -14.51 -9.92 4.58
N GLU A 102 -14.30 -8.86 3.80
CA GLU A 102 -15.01 -8.63 2.55
C GLU A 102 -14.12 -8.95 1.34
N ILE A 103 -14.68 -9.69 0.37
CA ILE A 103 -14.03 -9.96 -0.92
C ILE A 103 -14.55 -8.96 -1.95
N ILE A 104 -13.68 -8.05 -2.36
CA ILE A 104 -13.97 -7.04 -3.36
C ILE A 104 -13.50 -7.57 -4.71
N LYS A 105 -14.44 -7.69 -5.65
CA LYS A 105 -14.18 -8.12 -7.02
C LYS A 105 -14.76 -7.15 -8.04
N GLY A 106 -14.11 -7.06 -9.19
CA GLY A 106 -14.54 -6.26 -10.32
C GLY A 106 -13.56 -6.32 -11.48
N THR A 107 -13.95 -5.71 -12.59
CA THR A 107 -13.13 -5.60 -13.79
C THR A 107 -12.78 -4.13 -14.00
N ILE A 108 -11.52 -3.84 -14.33
CA ILE A 108 -11.03 -2.51 -14.70
C ILE A 108 -10.58 -2.55 -16.17
N GLY A 109 -10.99 -1.56 -16.96
CA GLY A 109 -10.58 -1.35 -18.35
C GLY A 109 -11.49 -1.95 -19.44
N GLY A 110 -12.61 -2.56 -19.07
CA GLY A 110 -13.45 -3.34 -20.01
C GLY A 110 -14.16 -2.52 -21.11
N GLN A 111 -14.41 -1.23 -20.90
CA GLN A 111 -15.17 -0.37 -21.82
C GLN A 111 -14.51 1.00 -22.03
N LEU A 112 -13.20 1.00 -22.25
CA LEU A 112 -12.44 2.23 -22.47
C LEU A 112 -12.59 2.73 -23.90
N SER A 113 -12.88 4.02 -24.07
CA SER A 113 -12.91 4.66 -25.36
C SER A 113 -11.52 5.16 -25.74
N MET A 114 -10.94 4.52 -26.74
CA MET A 114 -9.63 4.85 -27.30
C MET A 114 -9.66 6.03 -28.30
N LYS A 115 -10.78 6.78 -28.36
CA LYS A 115 -10.94 7.95 -29.26
C LYS A 115 -9.91 9.05 -28.99
N SER A 116 -9.54 9.24 -27.72
CA SER A 116 -8.46 10.11 -27.30
C SER A 116 -7.83 9.57 -26.02
N TYR A 117 -6.55 9.89 -25.83
CA TYR A 117 -5.83 9.53 -24.61
C TYR A 117 -6.54 10.03 -23.36
N ASP A 118 -6.92 11.32 -23.34
CA ASP A 118 -7.55 11.95 -22.17
C ASP A 118 -8.87 11.29 -21.78
N LEU A 119 -9.69 10.90 -22.77
CA LEU A 119 -10.97 10.27 -22.50
C LEU A 119 -10.79 8.85 -21.96
N CYS A 120 -9.86 8.08 -22.53
CA CYS A 120 -9.47 6.77 -22.00
C CYS A 120 -8.93 6.88 -20.57
N LYS A 121 -8.03 7.85 -20.34
CA LYS A 121 -7.42 8.13 -19.04
C LYS A 121 -8.48 8.47 -17.98
N ASN A 122 -9.40 9.37 -18.30
CA ASN A 122 -10.43 9.79 -17.36
C ASN A 122 -11.39 8.64 -17.01
N GLN A 123 -11.71 7.76 -17.95
CA GLN A 123 -12.50 6.55 -17.67
C GLN A 123 -11.74 5.57 -16.76
N LEU A 124 -10.45 5.34 -17.03
CA LEU A 124 -9.61 4.51 -16.15
C LEU A 124 -9.48 5.08 -14.75
N ASP A 125 -9.27 6.39 -14.62
CA ASP A 125 -9.17 7.07 -13.35
C ASP A 125 -10.50 6.98 -12.56
N TYR A 126 -11.64 7.12 -13.25
CA TYR A 126 -12.96 6.93 -12.65
C TYR A 126 -13.18 5.49 -12.14
N GLU A 127 -12.83 4.48 -12.95
CA GLU A 127 -12.94 3.08 -12.55
C GLU A 127 -12.01 2.74 -11.37
N ARG A 128 -10.77 3.26 -11.39
CA ARG A 128 -9.82 3.17 -10.29
C ARG A 128 -10.43 3.72 -9.00
N ASP A 129 -10.89 4.97 -9.02
CA ASP A 129 -11.37 5.67 -7.83
C ASP A 129 -12.62 5.00 -7.26
N THR A 130 -13.50 4.51 -8.15
CA THR A 130 -14.66 3.70 -7.77
C THR A 130 -14.25 2.41 -7.06
N PHE A 131 -13.22 1.71 -7.57
CA PHE A 131 -12.75 0.47 -6.95
C PHE A 131 -12.07 0.73 -5.60
N LEU A 132 -11.21 1.75 -5.51
CA LEU A 132 -10.54 2.15 -4.27
C LEU A 132 -11.54 2.58 -3.19
N SER A 133 -12.60 3.29 -3.58
CA SER A 133 -13.69 3.65 -2.68
C SER A 133 -14.32 2.41 -2.02
N ARG A 134 -14.56 1.34 -2.78
CA ARG A 134 -15.07 0.07 -2.23
C ARG A 134 -14.09 -0.55 -1.22
N CYS A 135 -12.79 -0.50 -1.47
CA CYS A 135 -11.78 -0.96 -0.52
C CYS A 135 -11.77 -0.12 0.77
N SER A 136 -11.93 1.19 0.65
CA SER A 136 -12.01 2.09 1.80
C SER A 136 -13.26 1.82 2.66
N VAL A 137 -14.40 1.61 2.02
CA VAL A 137 -15.67 1.26 2.70
C VAL A 137 -15.56 -0.08 3.41
N ALA A 138 -15.00 -1.11 2.77
CA ALA A 138 -14.80 -2.42 3.40
C ALA A 138 -13.90 -2.33 4.65
N ARG A 139 -12.81 -1.55 4.56
CA ARG A 139 -11.92 -1.26 5.68
C ARG A 139 -12.68 -0.59 6.84
N ALA A 140 -13.38 0.49 6.56
CA ALA A 140 -14.13 1.24 7.58
C ALA A 140 -15.19 0.36 8.26
N ASN A 141 -15.91 -0.46 7.48
CA ASN A 141 -16.90 -1.40 8.00
C ASN A 141 -16.28 -2.47 8.90
N TYR A 142 -15.10 -2.99 8.53
CA TYR A 142 -14.41 -3.98 9.34
C TYR A 142 -13.93 -3.39 10.67
N ILE A 143 -13.33 -2.21 10.66
CA ILE A 143 -12.92 -1.51 11.89
C ILE A 143 -14.15 -1.25 12.78
N SER A 144 -15.20 -0.66 12.23
CA SER A 144 -16.42 -0.33 12.99
C SER A 144 -17.10 -1.55 13.63
N LYS A 145 -16.98 -2.74 13.04
CA LYS A 145 -17.56 -3.97 13.60
C LYS A 145 -16.75 -4.55 14.76
N ASN A 146 -15.43 -4.38 14.75
CA ASN A 146 -14.51 -5.02 15.70
C ASN A 146 -13.98 -4.07 16.79
N CYS A 147 -14.25 -2.77 16.69
CA CYS A 147 -13.80 -1.73 17.63
C CYS A 147 -14.96 -1.08 18.39
N LYS A 148 -15.90 -1.89 18.91
CA LYS A 148 -17.09 -1.39 19.61
C LYS A 148 -16.88 -1.29 21.11
#